data_AF-M2USK2-F1
#
_entry.id   AF-M2USK2-F1
#
_cell.length_a   1.000
_cell.length_b   1.000
_cell.length_c   1.000
_cell.angle_alpha   90.00
_cell.angle_beta   90.00
_cell.angle_gamma   90.00
#
_symmetry.space_group_name_H-M   'P 1'
#
loop_
_entity.id
_entity.type
_entity.pdbx_description
1 polymer ?
#
loop_
_entity_poly.entity_id
_entity_poly.type
_entity_poly.pdbx_seq_one_letter_code
_entity_poly.pdbx_strand_id
1 'polypeptide(L)'
;MTSTAENFSRLYSDVSQSIANAMADIAELKVDHKDGQQQLSNMMLRLRGIQEGFDQELEFLEEHAEWDRFTMAFFGETNAGKSTIIESLRILFKEESRRKLLEENDQNLASFECALLEHIERVRAGLNKVYAEHAAEIASIRESTRQLSAIVQDEAEARLKIAREDMSARVRRMLALAAAAGLAAGAGAYAIFSMLIGG
;
A
#
# COMPACT_ATOMS: atom_id res chain seq x y z
N MET A 1 45.96 -22.27 18.57
CA MET A 1 45.16 -23.51 18.52
C MET A 1 44.73 -23.64 17.08
N THR A 2 45.18 -24.67 16.36
CA THR A 2 44.77 -24.87 14.96
C THR A 2 43.32 -25.31 14.91
N SER A 3 42.54 -24.79 13.97
CA SER A 3 41.13 -25.14 13.83
C SER A 3 40.97 -26.60 13.42
N THR A 4 39.81 -27.19 13.69
CA THR A 4 39.51 -28.58 13.28
C THR A 4 39.65 -28.75 11.77
N ALA A 5 39.24 -27.74 10.99
CA ALA A 5 39.43 -27.70 9.53
C ALA A 5 40.91 -27.66 9.13
N GLU A 6 41.75 -26.88 9.82
CA GLU A 6 43.19 -26.81 9.54
C GLU A 6 43.91 -28.14 9.82
N ASN A 7 43.54 -28.84 10.90
CA ASN A 7 44.11 -30.16 11.20
C ASN A 7 43.67 -31.22 10.18
N PHE A 8 42.41 -31.12 9.72
CA PHE A 8 41.88 -31.99 8.67
C PHE A 8 42.60 -31.75 7.34
N SER A 9 42.68 -30.50 6.89
CA SER A 9 43.40 -30.11 5.66
C SER A 9 44.87 -30.59 5.67
N ARG A 10 45.56 -30.51 6.82
CA ARG A 10 46.92 -31.06 6.97
C ARG A 10 46.98 -32.57 6.78
N LEU A 11 46.09 -33.31 7.44
CA LEU A 11 46.04 -34.77 7.31
C LEU A 11 45.84 -35.19 5.85
N TYR A 12 44.98 -34.48 5.12
CA TYR A 12 44.72 -34.76 3.71
C TYR A 12 45.90 -34.38 2.81
N SER A 13 46.53 -33.24 3.06
CA SER A 13 47.76 -32.85 2.36
C SER A 13 48.87 -33.90 2.55
N ASP A 14 49.00 -34.48 3.73
CA ASP A 14 49.99 -35.51 4.03
C ASP A 14 49.74 -36.82 3.28
N VAL A 15 48.47 -37.22 3.15
CA VAL A 15 48.06 -38.42 2.39
C VAL A 15 48.28 -38.20 0.89
N SER A 16 47.85 -37.06 0.34
CA SER A 16 48.07 -36.73 -1.07
C SER A 16 49.58 -36.67 -1.41
N GLN A 17 50.38 -36.06 -0.52
CA GLN A 17 51.83 -36.04 -0.67
C GLN A 17 52.45 -37.44 -0.61
N SER A 18 51.96 -38.32 0.26
CA SER A 18 52.45 -39.70 0.33
C SER A 18 52.16 -40.49 -0.95
N ILE A 19 50.98 -40.31 -1.54
CA ILE A 19 50.60 -40.94 -2.82
C ILE A 19 51.49 -40.40 -3.95
N ALA A 20 51.71 -39.08 -3.99
CA ALA A 20 52.58 -38.45 -4.98
C ALA A 20 54.04 -38.96 -4.88
N ASN A 21 54.55 -39.10 -3.66
CA ASN A 21 55.88 -39.65 -3.41
C ASN A 21 55.97 -41.12 -3.88
N ALA A 22 54.98 -41.96 -3.56
CA ALA A 22 54.94 -43.35 -4.02
C ALA A 22 54.89 -43.46 -5.55
N MET A 23 54.18 -42.56 -6.23
CA MET A 23 54.18 -42.49 -7.70
C MET A 23 55.55 -42.09 -8.26
N ALA A 24 56.26 -41.16 -7.59
CA ALA A 24 57.61 -40.76 -7.98
C ALA A 24 58.61 -41.91 -7.81
N ASP A 25 58.55 -42.62 -6.67
CA ASP A 25 59.41 -43.77 -6.39
C ASP A 25 59.20 -44.89 -7.43
N ILE A 26 57.95 -45.16 -7.80
CA ILE A 26 57.61 -46.16 -8.82
C ILE A 26 58.07 -45.73 -10.22
N ALA A 27 58.04 -44.43 -10.52
CA ALA A 27 58.52 -43.90 -11.80
C ALA A 27 60.04 -44.00 -11.96
N GLU A 28 60.80 -44.02 -10.85
CA GLU A 28 62.27 -44.13 -10.86
C GLU A 28 62.76 -45.59 -11.03
N LEU A 29 61.89 -46.57 -10.75
CA LEU A 29 62.22 -48.00 -10.91
C LEU A 29 62.43 -48.35 -12.39
N LYS A 30 63.69 -48.62 -12.76
CA LYS A 30 64.04 -49.18 -14.09
C LYS A 30 63.96 -50.70 -14.08
N VAL A 31 63.03 -51.25 -14.85
CA VAL A 31 62.89 -52.69 -15.05
C VAL A 31 63.03 -53.03 -16.53
N ASP A 32 64.05 -53.80 -16.86
CA ASP A 32 64.37 -54.19 -18.25
C ASP A 32 63.46 -55.31 -18.77
N HIS A 33 62.79 -56.03 -17.88
CA HIS A 33 61.93 -57.15 -18.23
C HIS A 33 60.50 -56.70 -18.59
N LYS A 34 59.98 -57.20 -19.73
CA LYS A 34 58.68 -56.80 -20.31
C LYS A 34 57.50 -56.96 -19.33
N ASP A 35 57.46 -58.08 -18.60
CA ASP A 35 56.38 -58.33 -17.63
C ASP A 35 56.47 -57.39 -16.42
N GLY A 36 57.69 -57.00 -16.03
CA GLY A 36 57.92 -56.03 -14.97
C GLY A 36 57.50 -54.61 -15.36
N GLN A 37 57.71 -54.22 -16.62
CA GLN A 37 57.20 -52.94 -17.15
C GLN A 37 55.67 -52.90 -17.17
N GLN A 38 55.02 -54.01 -17.51
CA GLN A 38 53.55 -54.09 -17.45
C GLN A 38 53.02 -53.98 -16.01
N GLN A 39 53.66 -54.63 -15.04
CA GLN A 39 53.29 -54.53 -13.63
C GLN A 39 53.46 -53.09 -13.09
N LEU A 40 54.57 -52.42 -13.42
CA LEU A 40 54.80 -51.01 -13.06
C LEU A 40 53.73 -50.09 -13.65
N SER A 41 53.40 -50.28 -14.94
CA SER A 41 52.35 -49.50 -15.60
C SER A 41 50.97 -49.71 -14.95
N ASN A 42 50.65 -50.94 -14.55
CA ASN A 42 49.40 -51.25 -13.85
C ASN A 42 49.35 -50.64 -12.45
N MET A 43 50.46 -50.63 -11.72
CA MET A 43 50.56 -49.98 -10.41
C MET A 43 50.39 -48.47 -10.53
N MET A 44 51.05 -47.83 -11.51
CA MET A 44 50.90 -46.40 -11.81
C MET A 44 49.45 -46.02 -12.16
N LEU A 45 48.78 -46.82 -12.99
CA LEU A 45 47.37 -46.60 -13.33
C LEU A 45 46.45 -46.69 -12.09
N ARG A 46 46.68 -47.68 -11.22
CA ARG A 46 45.91 -47.83 -9.98
C ARG A 46 46.13 -46.67 -9.01
N LEU A 47 47.39 -46.26 -8.81
CA LEU A 47 47.72 -45.13 -7.92
C LEU A 47 47.13 -43.82 -8.43
N ARG A 48 47.17 -43.57 -9.75
CA ARG A 48 46.52 -42.40 -10.34
C ARG A 48 45.02 -42.40 -10.11
N GLY A 49 44.36 -43.55 -10.29
CA GLY A 49 42.92 -43.67 -10.01
C GLY A 49 42.57 -43.44 -8.54
N ILE A 50 43.42 -43.89 -7.62
CA ILE A 50 43.27 -43.60 -6.17
C ILE A 50 43.43 -42.11 -5.90
N GLN A 51 44.44 -41.46 -6.49
CA GLN A 51 44.67 -40.02 -6.34
C GLN A 51 43.46 -39.22 -6.84
N GLU A 52 42.99 -39.49 -8.06
CA GLU A 52 41.85 -38.80 -8.65
C GLU A 52 40.57 -38.96 -7.83
N GLY A 53 40.29 -40.17 -7.30
CA GLY A 53 39.13 -40.40 -6.43
C GLY A 53 39.26 -39.70 -5.08
N PHE A 54 40.45 -39.70 -4.49
CA PHE A 54 40.72 -39.07 -3.21
C PHE A 54 40.62 -37.53 -3.30
N ASP A 55 41.11 -36.94 -4.38
CA ASP A 55 41.01 -35.50 -4.64
C ASP A 55 39.54 -35.07 -4.81
N GLN A 56 38.71 -35.88 -5.48
CA GLN A 56 37.27 -35.61 -5.61
C GLN A 56 36.50 -35.69 -4.28
N GLU A 57 36.79 -36.70 -3.45
CA GLU A 57 36.18 -36.81 -2.12
C GLU A 57 36.59 -35.66 -1.20
N LEU A 58 37.83 -35.18 -1.32
CA LEU A 58 38.31 -34.02 -0.59
C LEU A 58 37.56 -32.75 -1.02
N GLU A 59 37.47 -32.48 -2.31
CA GLU A 59 36.74 -31.32 -2.84
C GLU A 59 35.27 -31.33 -2.39
N PHE A 60 34.61 -32.49 -2.46
CA PHE A 60 33.25 -32.66 -1.97
C PHE A 60 33.12 -32.30 -0.48
N LEU A 61 34.06 -32.75 0.35
CA LEU A 61 33.99 -32.54 1.79
C LEU A 61 34.38 -31.12 2.19
N GLU A 62 35.31 -30.47 1.48
CA GLU A 62 35.62 -29.05 1.67
C GLU A 62 34.41 -28.16 1.35
N GLU A 63 33.66 -28.49 0.29
CA GLU A 63 32.49 -27.70 -0.12
C GLU A 63 31.26 -27.93 0.78
N HIS A 64 31.05 -29.17 1.26
CA HIS A 64 29.77 -29.56 1.86
C HIS A 64 29.80 -29.77 3.38
N ALA A 65 30.96 -29.86 4.02
CA ALA A 65 31.01 -30.08 5.47
C ALA A 65 30.99 -28.76 6.26
N GLU A 66 30.07 -28.63 7.22
CA GLU A 66 30.06 -27.52 8.18
C GLU A 66 31.11 -27.76 9.28
N TRP A 67 32.34 -27.30 9.07
CA TRP A 67 33.44 -27.45 10.03
C TRP A 67 33.40 -26.45 11.20
N ASP A 68 32.78 -25.29 10.99
CA ASP A 68 32.77 -24.18 11.95
C ASP A 68 31.53 -24.16 12.86
N ARG A 69 30.57 -25.06 12.62
CA ARG A 69 29.31 -25.09 13.36
C ARG A 69 29.24 -26.24 14.34
N PHE A 70 29.14 -25.90 15.62
CA PHE A 70 28.87 -26.89 16.67
C PHE A 70 27.38 -27.24 16.69
N THR A 71 27.03 -28.41 16.15
CA THR A 71 25.66 -28.91 16.11
C THR A 71 25.33 -29.71 17.36
N MET A 72 24.33 -29.27 18.12
CA MET A 72 23.81 -29.97 19.30
C MET A 72 22.34 -30.33 19.08
N ALA A 73 21.98 -31.58 19.36
CA ALA A 73 20.60 -32.05 19.32
C ALA A 73 20.09 -32.39 20.73
N PHE A 74 18.89 -31.91 21.07
CA PHE A 74 18.24 -32.17 22.36
C PHE A 74 17.10 -33.17 22.20
N PHE A 75 17.24 -34.35 22.80
CA PHE A 75 16.23 -35.41 22.80
C PHE A 75 15.60 -35.59 24.18
N GLY A 76 14.33 -36.00 24.23
CA GLY A 76 13.60 -36.28 25.48
C GLY A 76 12.08 -36.20 25.31
N GLU A 77 11.33 -36.56 26.34
CA GLU A 77 9.85 -36.49 26.35
C GLU A 77 9.32 -35.05 26.49
N THR A 78 8.05 -34.82 26.20
CA THR A 78 7.38 -33.53 26.45
C THR A 78 7.52 -33.18 27.94
N ASN A 79 7.78 -31.90 28.23
CA ASN A 79 7.98 -31.40 29.60
C ASN A 79 9.28 -31.85 30.32
N ALA A 80 10.22 -32.49 29.64
CA ALA A 80 11.54 -32.82 30.20
C ALA A 80 12.50 -31.61 30.35
N GLY A 81 12.01 -30.38 30.17
CA GLY A 81 12.83 -29.16 30.28
C GLY A 81 13.73 -28.83 29.08
N LYS A 82 13.57 -29.51 27.93
CA LYS A 82 14.36 -29.23 26.72
C LYS A 82 14.35 -27.74 26.32
N SER A 83 13.16 -27.12 26.30
CA SER A 83 13.03 -25.70 25.98
C SER A 83 13.74 -24.80 26.98
N THR A 84 13.74 -25.17 28.26
CA THR A 84 14.42 -24.42 29.33
C THR A 84 15.94 -24.43 29.15
N ILE A 85 16.51 -25.57 28.78
CA ILE A 85 17.95 -25.69 28.52
C ILE A 85 18.35 -24.85 27.30
N ILE A 86 17.59 -24.96 26.20
CA ILE A 86 17.81 -24.16 24.99
C ILE A 86 17.80 -22.67 25.35
N GLU A 87 16.80 -22.21 26.10
CA GLU A 87 16.70 -20.81 26.47
C GLU A 87 17.82 -20.37 27.43
N SER A 88 18.23 -21.23 28.36
CA SER A 88 19.36 -20.96 29.25
C SER A 88 20.66 -20.77 28.48
N LEU A 89 20.90 -21.58 27.45
CA LEU A 89 22.07 -21.44 26.58
C LEU A 89 22.01 -20.13 25.77
N ARG A 90 20.84 -19.77 25.24
CA ARG A 90 20.65 -18.49 24.54
C ARG A 90 20.99 -17.29 25.41
N ILE A 91 20.53 -17.30 26.67
CA ILE A 91 20.83 -16.25 27.65
C ILE A 91 22.34 -16.23 27.96
N LEU A 92 22.92 -17.40 28.23
CA LEU A 92 24.34 -17.52 28.61
C LEU A 92 25.27 -17.01 27.50
N PHE A 93 24.99 -17.37 26.26
CA PHE A 93 25.77 -16.94 25.09
C PHE A 93 25.32 -15.59 24.51
N LYS A 94 24.36 -14.94 25.16
CA LYS A 94 23.88 -13.59 24.83
C LYS A 94 23.41 -13.42 23.38
N GLU A 95 22.89 -14.46 22.73
CA GLU A 95 22.52 -14.56 21.30
C GLU A 95 22.26 -13.19 20.61
N GLU A 96 23.34 -12.49 20.21
CA GLU A 96 23.27 -11.05 19.91
C GLU A 96 22.45 -10.77 18.65
N SER A 97 22.51 -11.68 17.68
CA SER A 97 21.73 -11.62 16.44
C SER A 97 20.23 -11.59 16.72
N ARG A 98 19.74 -12.44 17.64
CA ARG A 98 18.34 -12.46 18.04
C ARG A 98 17.95 -11.19 18.79
N ARG A 99 18.83 -10.66 19.64
CA ARG A 99 18.59 -9.41 20.37
C ARG A 99 18.46 -8.22 19.42
N LYS A 100 19.37 -8.10 18.44
CA LYS A 100 19.30 -7.09 17.38
C LYS A 100 18.02 -7.21 16.58
N LEU A 101 17.62 -8.42 16.20
CA LEU A 101 16.38 -8.66 15.47
C LEU A 101 15.14 -8.22 16.27
N LEU A 102 15.13 -8.44 17.59
CA LEU A 102 14.06 -7.96 18.47
C LEU A 102 14.04 -6.43 18.54
N GLU A 103 15.19 -5.80 18.73
CA GLU A 103 15.32 -4.34 18.76
C GLU A 103 14.89 -3.69 17.43
N GLU A 104 15.27 -4.27 16.29
CA GLU A 104 14.86 -3.83 14.95
C GLU A 104 13.34 -3.95 14.76
N ASN A 105 12.74 -5.06 15.21
CA ASN A 105 11.30 -5.25 15.15
C ASN A 105 10.55 -4.22 16.01
N ASP A 106 11.03 -3.94 17.23
CA ASP A 106 10.42 -2.93 18.11
C ASP A 106 10.49 -1.53 17.49
N GLN A 107 11.64 -1.17 16.88
CA GLN A 107 11.79 0.11 16.16
C GLN A 107 10.85 0.20 14.96
N ASN A 108 10.73 -0.87 14.18
CA ASN A 108 9.80 -0.94 13.05
C ASN A 108 8.36 -0.75 13.52
N LEU A 109 7.96 -1.40 14.62
CA LEU A 109 6.62 -1.28 15.19
C LEU A 109 6.29 0.18 15.53
N ALA A 110 7.20 0.86 16.23
CA ALA A 110 7.04 2.27 16.57
C ALA A 110 6.95 3.19 15.33
N SER A 111 7.72 2.88 14.27
CA SER A 111 7.65 3.63 13.02
C SER A 111 6.29 3.48 12.32
N PHE A 112 5.71 2.27 12.35
CA PHE A 112 4.40 2.01 11.78
C PHE A 112 3.29 2.72 12.55
N GLU A 113 3.35 2.70 13.89
CA GLU A 113 2.39 3.44 14.72
C GLU A 113 2.42 4.94 14.40
N CYS A 114 3.61 5.54 14.27
CA CYS A 114 3.76 6.94 13.93
C CYS A 114 3.19 7.25 12.53
N ALA A 115 3.50 6.42 11.54
CA ALA A 115 3.01 6.58 10.18
C ALA A 115 1.47 6.46 10.09
N LEU A 116 0.88 5.53 10.85
CA LEU A 116 -0.58 5.37 10.93
C LEU A 116 -1.25 6.58 11.57
N LEU A 117 -0.70 7.08 12.69
CA LEU A 117 -1.20 8.29 13.33
C LEU A 117 -1.16 9.50 12.38
N GLU A 118 -0.05 9.67 11.67
CA GLU A 118 0.09 10.74 10.67
C GLU A 118 -0.94 10.59 9.53
N HIS A 119 -1.21 9.36 9.10
CA HIS A 119 -2.21 9.11 8.06
C HIS A 119 -3.64 9.41 8.54
N ILE A 120 -3.98 9.02 9.77
CA ILE A 120 -5.27 9.32 10.39
C ILE A 120 -5.46 10.85 10.48
N GLU A 121 -4.43 11.57 10.92
CA GLU A 121 -4.47 13.03 11.02
C GLU A 121 -4.64 13.70 9.66
N ARG A 122 -3.95 13.21 8.62
CA ARG A 122 -4.14 13.68 7.24
C ARG A 122 -5.57 13.46 6.75
N VAL A 123 -6.13 12.28 6.96
CA VAL A 123 -7.51 11.96 6.56
C VAL A 123 -8.50 12.85 7.30
N ARG A 124 -8.34 13.03 8.62
CA ARG A 124 -9.18 13.91 9.43
C ARG A 124 -9.13 15.35 8.93
N ALA A 125 -7.94 15.88 8.67
CA ALA A 125 -7.76 17.23 8.14
C ALA A 125 -8.41 17.39 6.76
N GLY A 126 -8.23 16.39 5.88
CA GLY A 126 -8.85 16.36 4.55
C GLY A 126 -10.38 16.37 4.63
N LEU A 127 -10.97 15.53 5.48
CA LEU A 127 -12.43 15.50 5.69
C LEU A 127 -12.95 16.84 6.20
N ASN A 128 -12.31 17.41 7.22
CA ASN A 128 -12.71 18.71 7.78
C ASN A 128 -12.68 19.81 6.72
N LYS A 129 -11.68 19.80 5.83
CA LYS A 129 -11.59 20.74 4.72
C LYS A 129 -12.76 20.59 3.74
N VAL A 130 -13.04 19.36 3.29
CA VAL A 130 -14.15 19.08 2.37
C VAL A 130 -15.50 19.48 2.98
N TYR A 131 -15.71 19.18 4.28
CA TYR A 131 -16.92 19.61 4.99
C TYR A 131 -17.05 21.14 5.03
N ALA A 132 -15.96 21.86 5.29
CA ALA A 132 -15.97 23.32 5.33
C ALA A 132 -16.28 23.93 3.95
N GLU A 133 -15.70 23.37 2.88
CA GLU A 133 -15.95 23.81 1.50
C GLU A 133 -17.43 23.62 1.11
N HIS A 134 -17.99 22.43 1.33
CA HIS A 134 -19.41 22.18 1.04
C HIS A 134 -20.37 23.00 1.91
N ALA A 135 -20.03 23.25 3.18
CA ALA A 135 -20.83 24.13 4.03
C ALA A 135 -20.89 25.56 3.47
N ALA A 136 -19.77 26.06 2.94
CA ALA A 136 -19.70 27.37 2.29
C ALA A 136 -20.51 27.40 0.98
N GLU A 137 -20.43 26.36 0.16
CA GLU A 137 -21.24 26.24 -1.07
C GLU A 137 -22.75 26.20 -0.76
N ILE A 138 -23.17 25.42 0.24
CA ILE A 138 -24.58 25.37 0.66
C ILE A 138 -25.05 26.75 1.14
N ALA A 139 -24.20 27.47 1.87
CA ALA A 139 -24.52 28.83 2.32
C ALA A 139 -24.69 29.79 1.12
N SER A 140 -23.83 29.73 0.12
CA SER A 140 -23.95 30.58 -1.08
C SER A 140 -25.20 30.25 -1.89
N ILE A 141 -25.53 28.96 -2.07
CA ILE A 141 -26.74 28.53 -2.77
C ILE A 141 -28.00 29.00 -2.04
N ARG A 142 -28.02 28.91 -0.70
CA ARG A 142 -29.14 29.42 0.12
C ARG A 142 -29.32 30.92 -0.06
N GLU A 143 -28.22 31.67 -0.13
CA GLU A 143 -28.27 33.12 -0.34
C GLU A 143 -28.80 33.47 -1.74
N SER A 144 -28.30 32.82 -2.79
CA SER A 144 -28.81 32.98 -4.15
C SER A 144 -30.30 32.64 -4.26
N THR A 145 -30.75 31.60 -3.54
CA THR A 145 -32.17 31.20 -3.50
C THR A 145 -33.04 32.26 -2.83
N ARG A 146 -32.55 32.89 -1.74
CA ARG A 146 -33.25 34.03 -1.11
C ARG A 146 -33.36 35.22 -2.05
N GLN A 147 -32.26 35.56 -2.72
CA GLN A 147 -32.24 36.68 -3.67
C GLN A 147 -33.24 36.45 -4.81
N LEU A 148 -33.26 35.25 -5.38
CA LEU A 148 -34.22 34.89 -6.42
C LEU A 148 -35.66 34.95 -5.90
N SER A 149 -35.92 34.45 -4.69
CA SER A 149 -37.25 34.54 -4.08
C SER A 149 -37.73 35.98 -3.91
N ALA A 150 -36.83 36.90 -3.53
CA ALA A 150 -37.15 38.32 -3.39
C ALA A 150 -37.47 38.96 -4.75
N ILE A 151 -36.67 38.65 -5.79
CA ILE A 151 -36.91 39.15 -7.15
C ILE A 151 -38.27 38.66 -7.68
N VAL A 152 -38.59 37.39 -7.49
CA VAL A 152 -39.86 36.81 -7.95
C VAL A 152 -41.05 37.44 -7.21
N GLN A 153 -40.90 37.76 -5.93
CA GLN A 153 -41.93 38.49 -5.17
C GLN A 153 -42.14 39.92 -5.70
N ASP A 154 -41.06 40.67 -5.91
CA ASP A 154 -41.13 42.04 -6.44
C ASP A 154 -41.76 42.06 -7.84
N GLU A 155 -41.41 41.11 -8.70
CA GLU A 155 -42.03 40.97 -10.03
C GLU A 155 -43.53 40.63 -9.93
N ALA A 156 -43.92 39.74 -9.02
CA ALA A 156 -45.33 39.41 -8.79
C ALA A 156 -46.13 40.62 -8.31
N GLU A 157 -45.57 41.42 -7.39
CA GLU A 157 -46.18 42.66 -6.91
C GLU A 157 -46.33 43.71 -8.02
N ALA A 158 -45.31 43.88 -8.87
CA ALA A 158 -45.36 44.77 -10.01
C ALA A 158 -46.46 44.35 -11.01
N ARG A 159 -46.58 43.06 -11.32
CA ARG A 159 -47.64 42.51 -12.19
C ARG A 159 -49.04 42.77 -11.62
N LEU A 160 -49.22 42.60 -10.31
CA LEU A 160 -50.51 42.88 -9.64
C LEU A 160 -50.86 44.37 -9.69
N LYS A 161 -49.87 45.26 -9.53
CA LYS A 161 -50.07 46.71 -9.61
C LYS A 161 -50.53 47.14 -11.00
N ILE A 162 -49.86 46.68 -12.05
CA ILE A 162 -50.23 46.95 -13.45
C ILE A 162 -51.65 46.44 -13.73
N ALA A 163 -51.97 45.20 -13.33
CA ALA A 163 -53.30 44.62 -13.52
C ALA A 163 -54.41 45.43 -12.82
N ARG A 164 -54.12 45.95 -11.62
CA ARG A 164 -55.07 46.79 -10.84
C ARG A 164 -55.27 48.16 -11.48
N GLU A 165 -54.20 48.78 -11.97
CA GLU A 165 -54.27 50.05 -12.69
C GLU A 165 -55.08 49.92 -13.98
N ASP A 166 -54.83 48.89 -14.79
CA ASP A 166 -55.58 48.58 -16.01
C ASP A 166 -57.07 48.33 -15.73
N MET A 167 -57.39 47.54 -14.70
CA MET A 167 -58.78 47.28 -14.30
C MET A 167 -59.47 48.59 -13.88
N SER A 168 -58.81 49.43 -13.09
CA SER A 168 -59.36 50.74 -12.67
C SER A 168 -59.60 51.67 -13.87
N ALA A 169 -58.74 51.63 -14.89
CA ALA A 169 -58.89 52.42 -16.10
C ALA A 169 -60.07 51.92 -16.94
N ARG A 170 -60.24 50.60 -17.07
CA ARG A 170 -61.39 49.99 -17.77
C ARG A 170 -62.72 50.33 -17.09
N VAL A 171 -62.80 50.20 -15.75
CA VAL A 171 -64.01 50.54 -14.99
C VAL A 171 -64.36 52.02 -15.16
N ARG A 172 -63.36 52.93 -15.07
CA ARG A 172 -63.58 54.37 -15.31
C ARG A 172 -64.11 54.66 -16.72
N ARG A 173 -63.53 54.05 -17.75
CA ARG A 173 -64.02 54.19 -19.14
C ARG A 173 -65.44 53.66 -19.30
N MET A 174 -65.76 52.50 -18.71
CA MET A 174 -67.10 51.91 -18.76
C MET A 174 -68.14 52.79 -18.06
N LEU A 175 -67.83 53.31 -16.88
CA LEU A 175 -68.70 54.26 -16.16
C LEU A 175 -68.92 55.56 -16.94
N ALA A 176 -67.87 56.11 -17.56
CA ALA A 176 -67.98 57.31 -18.39
C ALA A 176 -68.87 57.08 -19.63
N LEU A 177 -68.72 55.94 -20.31
CA LEU A 177 -69.59 55.57 -21.44
C LEU A 177 -71.05 55.38 -21.00
N ALA A 178 -71.29 54.72 -19.86
CA ALA A 178 -72.64 54.54 -19.31
C ALA A 178 -73.30 55.88 -18.94
N ALA A 179 -72.55 56.82 -18.34
CA ALA A 179 -73.05 58.15 -18.00
C ALA A 179 -73.39 58.97 -19.25
N ALA A 180 -72.55 58.92 -20.30
CA ALA A 180 -72.82 59.58 -21.57
C ALA A 180 -74.06 59.02 -22.27
N ALA A 181 -74.23 57.70 -22.29
CA ALA A 181 -75.43 57.04 -22.84
C ALA A 181 -76.69 57.40 -22.04
N GLY A 182 -76.60 57.46 -20.70
CA GLY A 182 -77.70 57.88 -19.83
C GLY A 182 -78.12 59.34 -20.05
N LEU A 183 -77.17 60.25 -20.24
CA LEU A 183 -77.46 61.65 -20.58
C LEU A 183 -78.11 61.80 -21.96
N ALA A 184 -77.68 61.02 -22.96
CA ALA A 184 -78.31 61.04 -24.28
C ALA A 184 -79.75 60.50 -24.25
N ALA A 185 -80.00 59.41 -23.51
CA ALA A 185 -81.35 58.88 -23.31
C ALA A 185 -82.25 59.84 -22.50
N GLY A 186 -81.70 60.47 -21.47
CA GLY A 186 -82.41 61.48 -20.66
C GLY A 186 -82.74 62.75 -21.45
N ALA A 187 -81.83 63.23 -22.31
CA ALA A 187 -82.09 64.35 -23.20
C ALA A 187 -83.13 64.00 -24.28
N GLY A 188 -83.11 62.78 -24.81
CA GLY A 188 -84.15 62.27 -25.72
C GLY A 188 -85.53 62.21 -25.05
N ALA A 189 -85.59 61.73 -23.80
CA ALA A 189 -86.83 61.70 -23.02
C ALA A 189 -87.33 63.12 -22.67
N TYR A 190 -86.43 64.04 -22.34
CA TYR A 190 -86.78 65.44 -22.05
C TYR A 190 -87.28 66.17 -23.30
N ALA A 191 -86.66 65.93 -24.47
CA ALA A 191 -87.12 66.48 -25.74
C ALA A 191 -88.54 65.99 -26.08
N ILE A 192 -88.80 64.68 -25.95
CA ILE A 192 -90.13 64.09 -26.18
C ILE A 192 -91.16 64.63 -25.17
N PHE A 193 -90.79 64.75 -23.89
CA PHE A 193 -91.67 65.28 -22.85
C PHE A 193 -91.97 66.77 -23.04
N SER A 194 -90.98 67.57 -23.46
CA SER A 194 -91.18 68.99 -23.80
C SER A 194 -92.06 69.20 -25.03
N MET A 195 -92.05 68.24 -25.97
CA MET A 195 -92.91 68.25 -27.15
C MET A 195 -94.36 67.83 -26.85
N LEU A 196 -94.60 67.14 -25.73
CA LEU A 196 -95.95 66.72 -25.30
C LEU A 196 -96.65 67.73 -24.38
N ILE A 197 -95.90 68.68 -23.79
CA ILE A 197 -96.44 69.73 -22.90
C ILE A 197 -96.51 71.09 -23.61
N GLY A 198 -95.78 71.27 -24.71
CA GLY A 198 -95.90 72.43 -25.60
C GLY A 198 -96.57 72.06 -26.93
N GLY A 199 -97.89 71.87 -26.91
CA GLY A 199 -98.73 71.60 -28.08
C GLY A 199 -100.21 71.63 -27.74
#